data_AF-A0A1H9JKS5-F1
#
_entry.id   AF-A0A1H9JKS5-F1
#
_cell.length_a   1.000
_cell.length_b   1.000
_cell.length_c   1.000
_cell.angle_alpha   90.00
_cell.angle_beta   90.00
_cell.angle_gamma   90.00
#
_symmetry.space_group_name_H-M   'P 1'
#
loop_
_entity.id
_entity.type
_entity.pdbx_description
1 polymer ?
#
loop_
_entity_poly.entity_id
_entity_poly.type
_entity_poly.pdbx_seq_one_letter_code
_entity_poly.pdbx_strand_id
1 'polypeptide(L)'
;MRVTDRIRDDLVVWTAHDARAAARGVATFHGPAGNLTRVLVVLDYRPRSLPERAAALWHAQARRVRLDLAGLQRSVSLGIEIDGGGTTGGDGEPGDPADED
;
A
#
# COMPACT_ATOMS: atom_id res chain seq x y z
N MET A 1 5.25 -6.77 2.43
CA MET A 1 5.35 -5.52 3.23
C MET A 1 5.56 -5.89 4.69
N ARG A 2 6.38 -5.14 5.43
CA ARG A 2 6.59 -5.32 6.88
C ARG A 2 6.39 -3.99 7.60
N VAL A 3 5.48 -3.96 8.58
CA VAL A 3 5.37 -2.85 9.54
C VAL A 3 6.53 -2.96 10.52
N THR A 4 7.31 -1.90 10.67
CA THR A 4 8.49 -1.88 11.53
C THR A 4 8.24 -1.17 12.84
N ASP A 5 7.32 -0.20 12.85
CA ASP A 5 6.93 0.55 14.04
C ASP A 5 5.46 0.97 13.93
N ARG A 6 4.77 1.03 15.07
CA ARG A 6 3.38 1.46 15.15
C ARG A 6 3.08 2.04 16.52
N ILE A 7 2.74 3.32 16.54
CA ILE A 7 2.11 4.00 17.68
C ILE A 7 0.64 4.17 17.30
N ARG A 8 -0.27 3.63 18.11
CA ARG A 8 -1.71 3.73 17.84
C ARG A 8 -2.10 5.21 17.74
N ASP A 9 -2.90 5.53 16.73
CA ASP A 9 -3.43 6.87 16.45
C ASP A 9 -2.40 7.97 16.13
N ASP A 10 -1.10 7.66 16.13
CA ASP A 10 -0.03 8.65 15.85
C ASP A 10 0.78 8.32 14.59
N LEU A 11 1.28 7.09 14.49
CA LEU A 11 2.36 6.75 13.56
C LEU A 11 2.31 5.29 13.12
N VAL A 12 2.49 5.06 11.82
CA VAL A 12 2.82 3.74 11.27
C VAL A 12 4.04 3.88 10.37
N VAL A 13 5.07 3.08 10.63
CA VAL A 13 6.27 2.99 9.79
C VAL A 13 6.32 1.61 9.16
N TRP A 14 6.56 1.57 7.85
CA TRP A 14 6.71 0.32 7.13
C TRP A 14 7.85 0.33 6.13
N THR A 15 8.27 -0.87 5.78
CA THR A 15 9.20 -1.15 4.71
C THR A 15 8.60 -2.20 3.79
N ALA A 16 8.77 -2.01 2.49
CA ALA A 16 8.45 -3.00 1.47
C ALA A 16 9.68 -3.18 0.57
N HIS A 17 10.00 -4.42 0.28
CA HIS A 17 11.08 -4.78 -0.62
C HIS A 17 10.53 -5.80 -1.60
N ASP A 18 10.80 -5.59 -2.88
CA ASP A 18 10.61 -6.58 -3.93
C ASP A 18 11.89 -6.70 -4.77
N ALA A 19 11.86 -7.57 -5.79
CA ALA A 19 13.01 -7.78 -6.67
C ALA A 19 13.42 -6.51 -7.45
N ARG A 20 12.51 -5.56 -7.64
CA ARG A 20 12.63 -4.38 -8.50
C ARG A 20 12.79 -3.07 -7.74
N ALA A 21 12.43 -3.00 -6.46
CA ALA A 21 12.42 -1.77 -5.67
C ALA A 21 12.43 -2.01 -4.15
N ALA A 22 12.90 -0.97 -3.45
CA ALA A 22 12.72 -0.83 -2.01
C ALA A 22 11.88 0.42 -1.74
N ALA A 23 10.92 0.31 -0.81
CA ALA A 23 10.10 1.43 -0.36
C ALA A 23 10.10 1.50 1.16
N ARG A 24 10.33 2.69 1.70
CA ARG A 24 10.05 3.00 3.11
C ARG A 24 8.92 4.00 3.16
N GLY A 25 7.94 3.74 4.02
CA GLY A 25 6.81 4.62 4.21
C GLY A 25 6.59 4.99 5.66
N VAL A 26 6.04 6.18 5.82
CA VAL A 26 5.58 6.70 7.11
C VAL A 26 4.19 7.29 6.91
N ALA A 27 3.23 6.88 7.73
CA ALA A 27 1.92 7.49 7.82
C ALA A 27 1.79 8.08 9.22
N THR A 28 1.37 9.35 9.28
CA THR A 28 1.06 10.04 10.54
C THR A 28 -0.37 10.52 10.52
N PHE A 29 -0.99 10.53 11.69
CA PHE A 29 -2.38 10.92 11.87
C PHE A 29 -2.43 12.15 12.78
N HIS A 30 -3.23 13.12 12.41
CA HIS A 30 -3.35 14.39 13.11
C HIS A 30 -4.82 14.76 13.22
N GLY A 31 -5.27 15.24 14.38
CA GLY A 31 -6.65 15.71 14.59
C GLY A 31 -6.75 17.23 14.51
N PRO A 32 -6.89 17.86 13.32
CA PRO A 32 -6.98 19.31 13.18
C PRO A 32 -8.28 19.93 13.74
N ALA A 33 -9.39 19.18 13.80
CA ALA A 33 -10.65 19.66 14.39
C ALA A 33 -11.64 18.50 14.61
N GLY A 34 -12.27 18.42 15.78
CA GLY A 34 -13.39 17.51 16.05
C GLY A 34 -13.17 16.08 15.53
N ASN A 35 -13.98 15.69 14.54
CA ASN A 35 -13.94 14.37 13.88
C ASN A 35 -13.13 14.34 12.57
N LEU A 36 -12.37 15.38 12.26
CA LEU A 36 -11.50 15.43 11.08
C LEU A 36 -10.12 14.88 11.43
N THR A 37 -9.70 13.84 10.71
CA THR A 37 -8.33 13.30 10.77
C THR A 37 -7.57 13.65 9.49
N ARG A 38 -6.42 14.30 9.63
CA ARG A 38 -5.46 14.47 8.54
C ARG A 38 -4.48 13.31 8.57
N VAL A 39 -4.40 12.57 7.47
CA VAL A 39 -3.40 11.53 7.26
C VAL A 39 -2.31 12.08 6.35
N LEU A 40 -1.06 12.12 6.84
CA LEU A 40 0.11 12.47 6.03
C LEU A 40 0.92 11.22 5.75
N VAL A 41 1.09 10.91 4.47
CA VAL A 41 1.87 9.77 3.99
C VAL A 41 3.12 10.28 3.27
N VAL A 42 4.29 9.80 3.72
CA VAL A 42 5.59 10.05 3.10
C VAL A 42 6.18 8.72 2.64
N LEU A 43 6.72 8.70 1.43
CA LEU A 43 7.32 7.51 0.81
C LEU A 43 8.71 7.85 0.26
N ASP A 44 9.72 7.08 0.67
CA ASP A 44 11.01 6.98 -0.02
C ASP A 44 10.98 5.70 -0.88
N TYR A 45 10.83 5.87 -2.20
CA TYR A 45 10.80 4.78 -3.17
C TYR A 45 12.10 4.75 -3.98
N ARG A 46 12.90 3.68 -3.83
CA ARG A 46 14.16 3.49 -4.55
C ARG A 46 14.04 2.35 -5.55
N PRO A 47 13.88 2.64 -6.85
CA PRO A 47 13.89 1.62 -7.88
C PRO A 47 15.31 1.05 -8.03
N ARG A 48 15.42 -0.24 -8.35
CA ARG A 48 16.69 -0.93 -8.65
C ARG A 48 17.10 -0.83 -10.14
N SER A 49 16.30 -0.19 -11.00
CA SER A 49 16.47 -0.19 -12.46
C SER A 49 16.89 1.17 -13.04
N LEU A 50 17.29 1.16 -14.33
CA LEU A 50 17.82 2.30 -15.11
C LEU A 50 16.95 3.58 -15.03
N PRO A 51 17.57 4.78 -15.13
CA PRO A 51 16.95 6.07 -14.81
C PRO A 51 15.68 6.42 -15.60
N GLU A 52 15.56 6.02 -16.87
CA GLU A 52 14.40 6.34 -17.71
C GLU A 52 13.11 5.64 -17.24
N ARG A 53 13.23 4.41 -16.73
CA ARG A 53 12.09 3.67 -16.16
C ARG A 53 11.77 4.14 -14.74
N ALA A 54 12.74 4.69 -14.02
CA ALA A 54 12.59 5.14 -12.65
C ALA A 54 11.52 6.26 -12.52
N ALA A 55 11.50 7.24 -13.43
CA ALA A 55 10.52 8.34 -13.40
C ALA A 55 9.08 7.85 -13.64
N ALA A 56 8.87 6.99 -14.65
CA ALA A 56 7.56 6.41 -14.94
C ALA A 56 7.04 5.56 -13.77
N LEU A 57 7.92 4.76 -13.15
CA LEU A 57 7.61 3.96 -11.96
C LEU A 57 7.24 4.85 -10.76
N TRP A 58 7.98 5.94 -10.55
CA TRP A 58 7.68 6.90 -9.47
C TRP A 58 6.28 7.48 -9.61
N HIS A 59 5.92 7.98 -10.80
CA HIS A 59 4.58 8.53 -11.03
C HIS A 59 3.47 7.48 -10.90
N ALA A 60 3.72 6.24 -11.35
CA ALA A 60 2.76 5.14 -11.21
C ALA A 60 2.50 4.80 -9.73
N GLN A 61 3.56 4.68 -8.92
CA GLN A 61 3.43 4.41 -7.48
C GLN A 61 2.76 5.56 -6.74
N ALA A 62 3.14 6.81 -7.04
CA ALA A 62 2.49 7.98 -6.45
C ALA A 62 0.98 8.04 -6.76
N ARG A 63 0.58 7.68 -7.99
CA ARG A 63 -0.85 7.57 -8.34
C ARG A 63 -1.54 6.46 -7.56
N ARG A 64 -0.93 5.28 -7.44
CA ARG A 64 -1.51 4.17 -6.68
C ARG A 64 -1.76 4.54 -5.22
N VAL A 65 -0.78 5.16 -4.56
CA VAL A 65 -0.90 5.61 -3.17
C VAL A 65 -2.03 6.63 -2.99
N ARG A 66 -2.17 7.57 -3.94
CA ARG A 66 -3.28 8.54 -3.91
C ARG A 66 -4.64 7.86 -4.07
N LEU A 67 -4.74 6.86 -4.94
CA LEU A 67 -5.98 6.09 -5.12
C LEU A 67 -6.31 5.27 -3.87
N ASP A 68 -5.32 4.63 -3.26
CA ASP A 68 -5.51 3.87 -2.03
C ASP A 68 -5.99 4.79 -0.89
N LEU A 69 -5.42 6.00 -0.77
CA LEU A 69 -5.86 6.99 0.22
C LEU A 69 -7.28 7.51 -0.05
N ALA A 70 -7.62 7.76 -1.32
CA ALA A 70 -8.98 8.15 -1.69
C ALA A 70 -10.00 7.04 -1.39
N GLY A 71 -9.64 5.77 -1.62
CA GLY A 71 -10.43 4.61 -1.24
C GLY A 71 -10.65 4.52 0.27
N LEU A 72 -9.59 4.69 1.07
CA LEU A 72 -9.68 4.75 2.53
C LEU A 72 -10.60 5.88 2.99
N GLN A 73 -10.41 7.09 2.47
CA GLN A 73 -11.25 8.24 2.81
C GLN A 73 -12.73 7.94 2.54
N ARG A 74 -13.04 7.39 1.36
CA ARG A 74 -14.40 7.02 0.97
C ARG A 74 -14.99 5.98 1.92
N SER A 75 -14.24 4.91 2.20
CA SER A 75 -14.66 3.83 3.10
C SER A 75 -14.98 4.33 4.50
N VAL A 76 -14.06 5.07 5.12
CA VAL A 76 -14.24 5.63 6.47
C VAL A 76 -15.43 6.59 6.51
N SER A 77 -15.59 7.41 5.45
CA SER A 77 -16.67 8.41 5.39
C SER A 77 -18.05 7.79 5.16
N LEU A 78 -18.13 6.67 4.46
CA LEU A 78 -19.38 6.00 4.11
C LEU A 78 -19.68 4.75 4.94
N GLY A 79 -18.76 4.35 5.83
CA GLY A 79 -18.88 3.10 6.59
C GLY A 79 -18.80 1.83 5.73
N ILE A 80 -18.11 1.88 4.59
CA ILE A 80 -17.95 0.73 3.68
C ILE A 80 -16.75 -0.10 4.14
N GLU A 81 -16.92 -1.40 4.37
CA GLU A 81 -15.79 -2.29 4.62
C GLU A 81 -14.92 -2.42 3.37
N ILE A 82 -13.60 -2.21 3.51
CA ILE A 82 -12.66 -2.49 2.43
C ILE A 82 -12.21 -3.93 2.61
N ASP A 83 -12.60 -4.81 1.68
CA ASP A 83 -11.92 -6.09 1.54
C ASP A 83 -10.46 -5.80 1.24
N GLY A 84 -9.59 -6.13 2.19
CA GLY A 84 -8.16 -5.88 2.11
C GLY A 84 -7.57 -6.61 0.91
N GLY A 85 -7.58 -5.94 -0.25
CA GLY A 85 -7.06 -6.41 -1.52
C GLY A 85 -5.55 -6.56 -1.46
N GLY A 86 -5.08 -7.55 -0.70
CA GLY A 86 -3.75 -8.10 -0.83
C GLY A 86 -3.66 -8.74 -2.20
N THR A 87 -2.97 -8.06 -3.13
CA THR A 87 -2.44 -8.72 -4.32
C THR A 87 -1.34 -9.68 -3.86
N THR A 88 -1.75 -10.85 -3.41
CA THR A 88 -0.92 -12.04 -3.47
C THR A 88 -0.96 -12.46 -4.93
N GLY A 89 0.05 -12.06 -5.69
CA GLY A 89 0.39 -12.78 -6.91
C GLY A 89 0.67 -14.22 -6.52
N GLY A 90 -0.30 -15.09 -6.81
CA GLY A 90 -0.17 -16.53 -6.74
C GLY A 90 -0.87 -17.03 -7.98
N ASP A 91 -0.08 -17.34 -9.00
CA ASP A 91 -0.52 -18.06 -10.18
C ASP A 91 -1.14 -19.38 -9.67
N GLY A 92 -2.47 -19.44 -9.65
CA GLY A 92 -3.19 -20.67 -9.40
C GLY A 92 -3.00 -21.57 -10.60
N GLU A 93 -2.03 -22.47 -10.53
CA GLU A 93 -1.97 -23.64 -11.41
C GLU A 93 -3.31 -24.38 -11.27
N PRO A 94 -4.06 -24.63 -12.37
CA PRO A 94 -5.24 -25.48 -12.28
C PRO A 94 -4.78 -26.90 -11.91
N GLY A 95 -5.30 -27.40 -10.78
CA GLY A 95 -5.07 -28.79 -10.37
C GLY A 95 -5.61 -29.75 -11.42
N ASP A 96 -4.74 -30.65 -11.87
CA ASP A 96 -5.03 -31.73 -12.80
C ASP A 96 -6.07 -32.70 -12.19
N PRO A 97 -7.25 -32.92 -12.80
CA PRO A 97 -8.17 -33.95 -12.35
C PRO A 97 -7.72 -35.31 -12.91
N ALA A 98 -6.71 -35.90 -12.30
CA ALA A 98 -6.43 -37.31 -12.42
C ALA A 98 -6.82 -38.02 -11.13
N ASP A 99 -7.49 -39.16 -11.31
CA ASP A 99 -7.85 -40.18 -10.34
C ASP A 99 -9.31 -40.14 -9.85
N GLU A 100 -10.23 -40.41 -10.79
CA GLU A 100 -11.46 -41.18 -10.49
C GLU A 100 -11.09 -42.68 -10.51
N ASP A 101 -11.25 -43.35 -9.37
CA ASP A 101 -11.40 -44.82 -9.24
C ASP A 101 -12.77 -45.13 -8.61
#